data_AF-A0AAV4ESJ3-F1
#
_entry.id   AF-A0AAV4ESJ3-F1
#
_cell.length_a   1.000
_cell.length_b   1.000
_cell.length_c   1.000
_cell.angle_alpha   90.00
_cell.angle_beta   90.00
_cell.angle_gamma   90.00
#
_symmetry.space_group_name_H-M   'P 1'
#
loop_
_entity.id
_entity.type
_entity.pdbx_description
1 polymer ?
#
loop_
_entity_poly.entity_id
_entity_poly.type
_entity_poly.pdbx_seq_one_letter_code
_entity_poly.pdbx_strand_id
1 'polypeptide(L)'
;MEGKESQLNSVMAASSVLQSSMDNAGDRQTLKERTQKLRLDFEVTREHVTQRKTYLDSLLAECRTFDQQYASLEQWLALIETKLDTMEAQTGAPDALTVHEHLQEDVDRHQETVDAVKREGERLLDDNSTEDTHHVRKQLERLTNRWSLLLNRLTSQWKRLQTSLDNGQQFEPALEEFMTWIEGCDSSLTSLAQQTAAQDLRDNEDLAAAFLEQFKSTYSPALVPRVIQMQEQ
;
A
#
# COMPACT_ATOMS: atom_id res chain seq x y z
N MET A 1 -11.67 41.00 -21.06
CA MET A 1 -10.81 41.65 -22.07
C MET A 1 -11.62 42.43 -23.10
N GLU A 2 -12.74 41.89 -23.59
CA GLU A 2 -13.61 42.55 -24.60
C GLU A 2 -14.01 43.99 -24.25
N GLY A 3 -14.43 44.25 -23.01
CA GLY A 3 -14.77 45.62 -22.57
C GLY A 3 -13.59 46.61 -22.60
N LYS A 4 -12.35 46.13 -22.43
CA LYS A 4 -11.14 46.97 -22.51
C LYS A 4 -10.68 47.20 -23.94
N GLU A 5 -10.94 46.24 -24.83
CA GLU A 5 -10.66 46.38 -26.27
C GLU A 5 -11.54 47.46 -26.91
N SER A 6 -12.84 47.50 -26.56
CA SER A 6 -13.72 48.59 -26.98
C SER A 6 -13.25 49.96 -26.47
N GLN A 7 -12.76 50.03 -25.23
CA GLN A 7 -12.22 51.28 -24.65
C GLN A 7 -10.94 51.72 -25.36
N LEU A 8 -10.02 50.79 -25.65
CA LEU A 8 -8.82 51.08 -26.43
C LEU A 8 -9.19 51.64 -27.81
N ASN A 9 -10.11 50.99 -28.53
CA ASN A 9 -10.54 51.44 -29.85
C ASN A 9 -11.13 52.87 -29.82
N SER A 10 -11.88 53.22 -28.77
CA SER A 10 -12.37 54.58 -28.56
C SER A 10 -11.24 55.59 -28.34
N VAL A 11 -10.22 55.23 -27.55
CA VAL A 11 -9.04 56.10 -27.31
C VAL A 11 -8.24 56.29 -28.59
N MET A 12 -8.07 55.23 -29.39
CA MET A 12 -7.39 55.29 -30.68
C MET A 12 -8.11 56.22 -31.65
N ALA A 13 -9.44 56.14 -31.71
CA ALA A 13 -10.27 57.01 -32.54
C ALA A 13 -10.16 58.48 -32.11
N ALA A 14 -10.27 58.76 -30.81
CA ALA A 14 -10.12 60.11 -30.27
C ALA A 14 -8.72 60.70 -30.54
N SER A 15 -7.67 59.89 -30.38
CA SER A 15 -6.28 60.29 -30.69
C SER A 15 -6.11 60.63 -32.17
N SER A 16 -6.70 59.85 -33.07
CA SER A 16 -6.65 60.14 -34.52
C SER A 16 -7.30 61.48 -34.87
N VAL A 17 -8.45 61.79 -34.26
CA VAL A 17 -9.16 63.06 -34.47
C VAL A 17 -8.30 64.23 -33.99
N LEU A 18 -7.72 64.13 -32.79
CA LEU A 18 -6.87 65.17 -32.21
C LEU A 18 -5.61 65.41 -33.06
N GLN A 19 -4.97 64.35 -33.56
CA GLN A 19 -3.78 64.48 -34.41
C GLN A 19 -4.03 65.29 -35.69
N SER A 20 -5.24 65.21 -36.26
CA SER A 20 -5.64 65.96 -37.45
C SER A 20 -5.84 67.46 -37.19
N SER A 21 -6.17 67.86 -35.95
CA SER A 21 -6.44 69.25 -35.57
C SER A 21 -5.27 69.96 -34.88
N MET A 22 -4.13 69.29 -34.66
CA MET A 22 -3.00 69.83 -33.90
C MET A 22 -2.03 70.63 -34.79
N ASP A 23 -1.75 71.89 -34.45
CA ASP A 23 -0.82 72.74 -35.22
C ASP A 23 0.67 72.44 -34.94
N ASN A 24 1.00 72.01 -33.72
CA ASN A 24 2.38 71.67 -33.34
C ASN A 24 2.75 70.24 -33.77
N ALA A 25 3.74 70.12 -34.66
CA ALA A 25 4.24 68.84 -35.16
C ALA A 25 4.88 67.95 -34.07
N GLY A 26 5.56 68.55 -33.09
CA GLY A 26 6.19 67.82 -31.98
C GLY A 26 5.16 67.18 -31.04
N ASP A 27 4.10 67.92 -30.72
CA ASP A 27 3.01 67.42 -29.88
C ASP A 27 2.23 66.31 -30.60
N ARG A 28 1.99 66.50 -31.91
CA ARG A 28 1.34 65.48 -32.76
C ARG A 28 2.14 64.18 -32.81
N GLN A 29 3.46 64.27 -32.99
CA GLN A 29 4.35 63.11 -32.98
C GLN A 29 4.35 62.42 -31.61
N THR A 30 4.44 63.19 -30.52
CA THR A 30 4.38 62.66 -29.16
C THR A 30 3.08 61.91 -28.88
N LEU A 31 1.93 62.46 -29.29
CA LEU A 31 0.63 61.80 -29.12
C LEU A 31 0.56 60.50 -29.94
N LYS A 32 1.07 60.52 -31.17
CA LYS A 32 1.14 59.34 -32.03
C LYS A 32 1.97 58.22 -31.38
N GLU A 33 3.16 58.53 -30.88
CA GLU A 33 4.03 57.57 -30.20
C GLU A 33 3.39 56.97 -28.95
N ARG A 34 2.78 57.82 -28.09
CA ARG A 34 2.07 57.35 -26.89
C ARG A 34 0.91 56.42 -27.22
N THR A 35 0.15 56.76 -28.24
CA THR A 35 -1.03 56.01 -28.67
C THR A 35 -0.63 54.68 -29.32
N GLN A 36 0.46 54.66 -30.09
CA GLN A 36 1.04 53.42 -30.63
C GLN A 36 1.58 52.51 -29.52
N LYS A 37 2.31 53.07 -28.56
CA LYS A 37 2.81 52.32 -27.40
C LYS A 37 1.66 51.70 -26.59
N LEU A 38 0.61 52.46 -26.31
CA LEU A 38 -0.57 51.95 -25.60
C LEU A 38 -1.20 50.74 -26.30
N ARG A 39 -1.30 50.78 -27.64
CA ARG A 39 -1.81 49.65 -28.41
C ARG A 39 -0.92 48.42 -28.29
N LEU A 40 0.40 48.59 -28.42
CA LEU A 40 1.36 47.50 -28.28
C LEU A 40 1.31 46.88 -26.88
N ASP A 41 1.32 47.71 -25.83
CA ASP A 41 1.26 47.26 -24.44
C ASP A 41 -0.05 46.50 -24.17
N PHE A 42 -1.17 46.94 -24.74
CA PHE A 42 -2.45 46.24 -24.65
C PHE A 42 -2.43 44.88 -25.36
N GLU A 43 -1.89 44.82 -26.57
CA GLU A 43 -1.78 43.57 -27.34
C GLU A 43 -0.90 42.54 -26.61
N VAL A 44 0.25 42.95 -26.09
CA VAL A 44 1.14 42.11 -25.28
C VAL A 44 0.44 41.62 -24.02
N THR A 45 -0.24 42.51 -23.30
CA THR A 45 -0.99 42.13 -22.09
C THR A 45 -2.10 41.13 -22.40
N ARG A 46 -2.82 41.33 -23.51
CA ARG A 46 -3.88 40.41 -23.96
C ARG A 46 -3.32 39.04 -24.30
N GLU A 47 -2.16 39.00 -24.96
CA GLU A 47 -1.48 37.76 -25.28
C GLU A 47 -1.08 37.01 -24.01
N HIS A 48 -0.44 37.68 -23.04
CA HIS A 48 -0.07 37.06 -21.77
C HIS A 48 -1.29 36.53 -20.98
N VAL A 49 -2.39 37.29 -20.94
CA VAL A 49 -3.63 36.84 -20.28
C VAL A 49 -4.20 35.61 -20.97
N THR A 50 -4.19 35.58 -22.30
CA THR A 50 -4.70 34.45 -23.09
C THR A 50 -3.83 33.22 -22.88
N GLN A 51 -2.51 33.36 -22.95
CA GLN A 51 -1.55 32.27 -22.70
C GLN A 51 -1.70 31.70 -21.29
N ARG A 52 -1.75 32.55 -20.26
CA ARG A 52 -1.94 32.08 -18.87
C ARG A 52 -3.28 31.38 -18.70
N LYS A 53 -4.36 31.87 -19.33
CA LYS A 53 -5.67 31.21 -19.31
C LYS A 53 -5.59 29.82 -19.93
N THR A 54 -5.05 29.70 -21.14
CA THR A 54 -4.94 28.42 -21.85
C THR A 54 -4.09 27.43 -21.07
N TYR A 55 -2.97 27.88 -20.48
CA TYR A 55 -2.14 27.06 -19.61
C TYR A 55 -2.92 26.54 -18.40
N LEU A 56 -3.62 27.42 -17.66
CA LEU A 56 -4.39 27.02 -16.49
C LEU A 56 -5.55 26.09 -16.85
N ASP A 57 -6.23 26.32 -17.97
CA ASP A 57 -7.32 25.46 -18.44
C ASP A 57 -6.79 24.05 -18.78
N SER A 58 -5.60 23.94 -19.39
CA SER A 58 -4.92 22.65 -19.63
C SER A 58 -4.54 21.95 -18.33
N LEU A 59 -3.84 22.65 -17.43
CA LEU A 59 -3.41 22.10 -16.16
C LEU A 59 -4.59 21.60 -15.32
N LEU A 60 -5.69 22.36 -15.27
CA LEU A 60 -6.90 21.95 -14.58
C LEU A 60 -7.53 20.69 -15.18
N ALA A 61 -7.47 20.50 -16.51
CA ALA A 61 -7.97 19.29 -17.15
C ALA A 61 -7.11 18.07 -16.81
N GLU A 62 -5.78 18.24 -16.79
CA GLU A 62 -4.83 17.19 -16.40
C GLU A 62 -5.02 16.82 -14.92
N CYS A 63 -5.10 17.81 -14.01
CA CYS A 63 -5.38 17.56 -12.59
C CYS A 63 -6.71 16.82 -12.37
N ARG A 64 -7.77 17.16 -13.10
CA ARG A 64 -9.06 16.44 -13.00
C ARG A 64 -8.95 14.98 -13.43
N THR A 65 -8.14 14.70 -14.44
CA THR A 65 -7.91 13.34 -14.92
C THR A 65 -7.15 12.54 -13.86
N PHE A 66 -6.09 13.12 -13.29
CA PHE A 66 -5.37 12.55 -12.15
C PHE A 66 -6.31 12.28 -10.96
N ASP A 67 -7.11 13.26 -10.55
CA ASP A 67 -8.04 13.15 -9.42
C ASP A 67 -9.05 12.01 -9.62
N GLN A 68 -9.54 11.83 -10.85
CA GLN A 68 -10.46 10.73 -11.17
C GLN A 68 -9.79 9.36 -11.04
N GLN A 69 -8.60 9.18 -11.62
CA GLN A 69 -7.86 7.92 -11.54
C GLN A 69 -7.48 7.60 -10.09
N TYR A 70 -7.01 8.61 -9.36
CA TYR A 70 -6.68 8.51 -7.96
C TYR A 70 -7.90 8.13 -7.11
N ALA A 71 -9.06 8.75 -7.33
CA ALA A 71 -10.27 8.43 -6.59
C ALA A 71 -10.72 6.98 -6.81
N SER A 72 -10.60 6.46 -8.04
CA SER A 72 -10.87 5.05 -8.34
C SER A 72 -9.93 4.13 -7.56
N LEU A 73 -8.64 4.48 -7.51
CA LEU A 73 -7.65 3.70 -6.79
C LEU A 73 -7.86 3.73 -5.26
N GLU A 74 -8.25 4.87 -4.71
CA GLU A 74 -8.59 5.01 -3.29
C GLU A 74 -9.78 4.13 -2.87
N GLN A 75 -10.79 4.02 -3.73
CA GLN A 75 -11.94 3.13 -3.48
C GLN A 75 -11.51 1.67 -3.46
N TRP A 76 -10.70 1.26 -4.44
CA TRP A 76 -10.17 -0.09 -4.47
C TRP A 76 -9.24 -0.40 -3.29
N LEU A 77 -8.35 0.54 -2.92
CA LEU A 77 -7.49 0.41 -1.74
C LEU A 77 -8.30 0.18 -0.47
N ALA A 78 -9.38 0.94 -0.27
CA ALA A 78 -10.24 0.76 0.89
C ALA A 78 -10.91 -0.63 0.90
N LEU A 79 -11.33 -1.13 -0.27
CA LEU A 79 -11.92 -2.45 -0.43
C LEU A 79 -10.92 -3.56 -0.07
N ILE A 80 -9.72 -3.53 -0.66
CA ILE A 80 -8.72 -4.58 -0.46
C ILE A 80 -8.16 -4.56 0.96
N GLU A 81 -7.98 -3.37 1.56
CA GLU A 81 -7.61 -3.21 2.97
C GLU A 81 -8.67 -3.84 3.88
N THR A 82 -9.97 -3.62 3.61
CA THR A 82 -11.07 -4.23 4.38
C THR A 82 -11.10 -5.75 4.25
N LYS A 83 -10.84 -6.30 3.06
CA LYS A 83 -10.75 -7.75 2.85
C LYS A 83 -9.57 -8.35 3.62
N LEU A 84 -8.42 -7.66 3.60
CA LEU A 84 -7.24 -8.04 4.36
C LEU A 84 -7.52 -8.02 5.87
N ASP A 85 -8.15 -6.96 6.39
CA ASP A 85 -8.56 -6.85 7.79
C ASP A 85 -9.47 -8.03 8.20
N THR A 86 -10.45 -8.37 7.35
CA THR A 86 -11.41 -9.44 7.61
C THR A 86 -10.73 -10.79 7.74
N MET A 87 -9.80 -11.10 6.84
CA MET A 87 -9.07 -12.37 6.86
C MET A 87 -8.01 -12.39 7.97
N GLU A 88 -7.34 -11.27 8.29
CA GLU A 88 -6.46 -11.18 9.46
C GLU A 88 -7.20 -11.43 10.79
N ALA A 89 -8.49 -11.08 10.87
CA ALA A 89 -9.34 -11.37 12.02
C ALA A 89 -9.78 -12.85 12.12
N GLN A 90 -9.77 -13.59 11.00
CA GLN A 90 -10.21 -14.99 10.91
C GLN A 90 -9.03 -15.98 11.01
N THR A 91 -8.24 -15.88 12.09
CA THR A 91 -7.05 -16.72 12.28
C THR A 91 -7.39 -18.21 12.28
N GLY A 92 -6.71 -19.00 11.45
CA GLY A 92 -6.87 -20.46 11.40
C GLY A 92 -8.02 -20.97 10.54
N ALA A 93 -8.64 -20.12 9.71
CA ALA A 93 -9.60 -20.59 8.72
C ALA A 93 -8.93 -21.57 7.72
N PRO A 94 -9.60 -22.69 7.35
CA PRO A 94 -9.01 -23.73 6.52
C PRO A 94 -8.66 -23.27 5.10
N ASP A 95 -9.27 -22.18 4.63
CA ASP A 95 -9.07 -21.57 3.31
C ASP A 95 -8.21 -20.29 3.35
N ALA A 96 -7.60 -19.95 4.49
CA ALA A 96 -6.87 -18.69 4.66
C ALA A 96 -5.74 -18.47 3.64
N LEU A 97 -5.03 -19.53 3.23
CA LEU A 97 -3.98 -19.46 2.21
C LEU A 97 -4.56 -19.12 0.84
N THR A 98 -5.65 -19.80 0.45
CA THR A 98 -6.33 -19.54 -0.82
C THR A 98 -6.90 -18.13 -0.85
N VAL A 99 -7.49 -17.66 0.25
CA VAL A 99 -7.97 -16.27 0.35
C VAL A 99 -6.81 -15.28 0.20
N HIS A 100 -5.68 -15.53 0.85
CA HIS A 100 -4.48 -14.69 0.70
C HIS A 100 -4.00 -14.62 -0.75
N GLU A 101 -3.89 -15.76 -1.44
CA GLU A 101 -3.46 -15.83 -2.84
C GLU A 101 -4.37 -14.98 -3.74
N HIS A 102 -5.69 -15.04 -3.55
CA HIS A 102 -6.64 -14.21 -4.30
C HIS A 102 -6.46 -12.71 -4.02
N LEU A 103 -6.15 -12.32 -2.77
CA LEU A 103 -5.84 -10.93 -2.44
C LEU A 103 -4.54 -10.49 -3.09
N GLN A 104 -3.51 -11.33 -3.06
CA GLN A 104 -2.22 -11.06 -3.70
C GLN A 104 -2.38 -10.86 -5.21
N GLU A 105 -3.14 -11.74 -5.88
CA GLU A 105 -3.43 -11.57 -7.31
C GLU A 105 -4.20 -10.29 -7.61
N ASP A 106 -5.16 -9.90 -6.77
CA ASP A 106 -5.91 -8.64 -6.93
C ASP A 106 -4.96 -7.45 -6.81
N VAL A 107 -4.03 -7.49 -5.85
CA VAL A 107 -2.99 -6.47 -5.66
C VAL A 107 -2.04 -6.40 -6.84
N ASP A 108 -1.55 -7.54 -7.34
CA ASP A 108 -0.64 -7.61 -8.47
C ASP A 108 -1.28 -7.05 -9.74
N ARG A 109 -2.57 -7.32 -9.97
CA ARG A 109 -3.33 -6.75 -11.10
C ARG A 109 -3.45 -5.22 -11.03
N HIS A 110 -3.40 -4.63 -9.83
CA HIS A 110 -3.49 -3.18 -9.65
C HIS A 110 -2.14 -2.46 -9.62
N GLN A 111 -1.02 -3.19 -9.56
CA GLN A 111 0.34 -2.62 -9.55
C GLN A 111 0.56 -1.66 -10.74
N GLU A 112 0.19 -2.07 -11.95
CA GLU A 112 0.32 -1.21 -13.15
C GLU A 112 -0.51 0.07 -13.05
N THR A 113 -1.70 -0.01 -12.44
CA THR A 113 -2.57 1.16 -12.25
C THR A 113 -1.98 2.12 -11.23
N VAL A 114 -1.44 1.60 -10.11
CA VAL A 114 -0.74 2.41 -9.11
C VAL A 114 0.45 3.13 -9.74
N ASP A 115 1.26 2.42 -10.52
CA ASP A 115 2.44 2.99 -11.18
C ASP A 115 2.07 4.02 -12.23
N ALA A 116 0.98 3.82 -12.97
CA ALA A 116 0.46 4.79 -13.93
C ALA A 116 0.02 6.09 -13.24
N VAL A 117 -0.74 6.00 -12.14
CA VAL A 117 -1.20 7.17 -11.37
C VAL A 117 -0.02 7.91 -10.74
N LYS A 118 0.97 7.17 -10.20
CA LYS A 118 2.20 7.77 -9.67
C LYS A 118 2.97 8.55 -10.72
N ARG A 119 3.20 7.94 -11.89
CA ARG A 119 3.92 8.57 -13.00
C ARG A 119 3.20 9.82 -13.50
N GLU A 120 1.87 9.78 -13.60
CA GLU A 120 1.09 10.95 -14.02
C GLU A 120 1.15 12.07 -12.98
N GLY A 121 1.04 11.73 -11.69
CA GLY A 121 1.20 12.71 -10.62
C GLY A 121 2.61 13.31 -10.57
N GLU A 122 3.66 12.52 -10.76
CA GLU A 122 5.05 12.99 -10.81
C GLU A 122 5.26 13.94 -11.99
N ARG A 123 4.76 13.57 -13.18
CA ARG A 123 4.79 14.44 -14.36
C ARG A 123 4.11 15.78 -14.09
N LEU A 124 2.93 15.77 -13.46
CA LEU A 124 2.24 17.01 -13.08
C LEU A 124 3.08 17.87 -12.13
N LEU A 125 3.78 17.26 -11.17
CA LEU A 125 4.65 17.98 -10.23
C LEU A 125 5.89 18.58 -10.90
N ASP A 126 6.46 17.88 -11.88
CA ASP A 126 7.67 18.32 -12.60
C ASP A 126 7.37 19.43 -13.62
N ASP A 127 6.24 19.33 -14.33
CA ASP A 127 5.86 20.25 -15.40
C ASP A 127 5.30 21.59 -14.88
N ASN A 128 4.93 21.67 -13.60
CA ASN A 128 4.14 22.79 -13.07
C ASN A 128 4.68 23.35 -11.74
N SER A 129 4.22 24.56 -11.37
CA SER A 129 4.67 25.19 -10.14
C SER A 129 4.23 24.41 -8.90
N THR A 130 5.04 24.47 -7.84
CA THR A 130 4.76 23.79 -6.56
C THR A 130 3.44 24.25 -5.94
N GLU A 131 3.05 25.50 -6.15
CA GLU A 131 1.80 26.07 -5.64
C GLU A 131 0.60 25.51 -6.39
N ASP A 132 0.67 25.45 -7.73
CA ASP A 132 -0.41 24.94 -8.57
C ASP A 132 -0.67 23.43 -8.34
N THR A 133 0.35 22.66 -7.93
CA THR A 133 0.27 21.18 -7.79
C THR A 133 0.44 20.66 -6.37
N HIS A 134 0.34 21.52 -5.35
CA HIS A 134 0.48 21.13 -3.95
C HIS A 134 -0.48 19.98 -3.56
N HIS A 135 -1.71 19.97 -4.09
CA HIS A 135 -2.69 18.92 -3.81
C HIS A 135 -2.24 17.55 -4.34
N VAL A 136 -1.73 17.52 -5.59
CA VAL A 136 -1.23 16.30 -6.25
C VAL A 136 -0.12 15.66 -5.43
N ARG A 137 0.82 16.46 -4.92
CA ARG A 137 1.91 15.99 -4.06
C ARG A 137 1.40 15.26 -2.83
N LYS A 138 0.43 15.85 -2.12
CA LYS A 138 -0.16 15.26 -0.92
C LYS A 138 -0.88 13.95 -1.24
N GLN A 139 -1.58 13.89 -2.37
CA GLN A 139 -2.27 12.68 -2.80
C GLN A 139 -1.29 11.55 -3.13
N LEU A 140 -0.21 11.85 -3.86
CA LEU A 140 0.85 10.88 -4.17
C LEU A 140 1.57 10.35 -2.93
N GLU A 141 1.88 11.22 -1.96
CA GLU A 141 2.47 10.80 -0.69
C GLU A 141 1.55 9.81 0.05
N ARG A 142 0.25 10.16 0.14
CA ARG A 142 -0.74 9.27 0.77
C ARG A 142 -0.86 7.93 0.05
N LEU A 143 -0.92 7.93 -1.28
CA LEU A 143 -0.98 6.70 -2.08
C LEU A 143 0.26 5.85 -1.87
N THR A 144 1.45 6.45 -1.89
CA THR A 144 2.71 5.73 -1.71
C THR A 144 2.79 5.07 -0.34
N ASN A 145 2.38 5.78 0.71
CA ASN A 145 2.37 5.27 2.07
C ASN A 145 1.35 4.13 2.24
N ARG A 146 0.10 4.30 1.76
CA ARG A 146 -0.93 3.27 1.83
C ARG A 146 -0.55 2.02 1.03
N TRP A 147 -0.04 2.21 -0.18
CA TRP A 147 0.44 1.11 -1.03
C TRP A 147 1.52 0.29 -0.34
N SER A 148 2.54 0.97 0.20
CA SER A 148 3.65 0.33 0.91
C SER A 148 3.16 -0.42 2.15
N LEU A 149 2.23 0.17 2.90
CA LEU A 149 1.63 -0.48 4.07
C LEU A 149 0.85 -1.74 3.68
N LEU A 150 0.03 -1.68 2.62
CA LEU A 150 -0.74 -2.83 2.13
C LEU A 150 0.19 -4.00 1.75
N LEU A 151 1.24 -3.74 0.98
CA LEU A 151 2.22 -4.76 0.57
C LEU A 151 2.94 -5.39 1.77
N ASN A 152 3.33 -4.57 2.75
CA ASN A 152 3.97 -5.04 3.97
C ASN A 152 3.05 -5.92 4.81
N ARG A 153 1.77 -5.54 4.90
CA ARG A 153 0.76 -6.32 5.62
C ARG A 153 0.52 -7.67 4.95
N LEU A 154 0.31 -7.70 3.63
CA LEU A 154 0.18 -8.94 2.87
C LEU A 154 1.38 -9.87 3.08
N THR A 155 2.60 -9.34 2.93
CA THR A 155 3.83 -10.12 3.15
C THR A 155 3.92 -10.69 4.57
N SER A 156 3.61 -9.87 5.57
CA SER A 156 3.65 -10.28 6.98
C SER A 156 2.61 -11.35 7.27
N GLN A 157 1.41 -11.21 6.70
CA GLN A 157 0.32 -12.14 6.88
C GLN A 157 0.57 -13.46 6.15
N TRP A 158 1.16 -13.45 4.95
CA TRP A 158 1.63 -14.67 4.27
C TRP A 158 2.62 -15.44 5.14
N LYS A 159 3.64 -14.75 5.68
CA LYS A 159 4.64 -15.36 6.55
C LYS A 159 3.99 -16.01 7.78
N ARG A 160 3.04 -15.31 8.41
CA ARG A 160 2.28 -15.84 9.56
C ARG A 160 1.48 -17.09 9.21
N LEU A 161 0.80 -17.10 8.05
CA LEU A 161 0.04 -18.27 7.60
C LEU A 161 0.96 -19.47 7.33
N GLN A 162 2.11 -19.25 6.68
CA GLN A 162 3.08 -20.31 6.42
C GLN A 162 3.67 -20.89 7.70
N THR A 163 4.07 -20.05 8.66
CA THR A 163 4.54 -20.52 9.97
C THR A 163 3.45 -21.31 10.71
N SER A 164 2.20 -20.83 10.68
CA SER A 164 1.09 -21.55 11.31
C SER A 164 0.82 -22.91 10.66
N LEU A 165 0.94 -23.00 9.34
CA LEU A 165 0.78 -24.26 8.60
C LEU A 165 1.89 -25.25 8.96
N ASP A 166 3.14 -24.79 8.92
CA ASP A 166 4.32 -25.60 9.23
C ASP A 166 4.26 -26.14 10.67
N ASN A 167 3.91 -25.28 11.64
CA ASN A 167 3.70 -25.69 13.02
C ASN A 167 2.60 -26.76 13.15
N GLY A 168 1.47 -26.58 12.43
CA GLY A 168 0.39 -27.56 12.42
C GLY A 168 0.81 -28.91 11.80
N GLN A 169 1.57 -28.88 10.70
CA GLN A 169 2.07 -30.08 10.03
C GLN A 169 3.08 -30.85 10.88
N GLN A 170 3.88 -30.15 11.68
CA GLN A 170 4.85 -30.79 12.57
C GLN A 170 4.24 -31.23 13.91
N PHE A 171 3.10 -30.66 14.32
CA PHE A 171 2.44 -31.00 15.57
C PHE A 171 1.83 -32.40 15.55
N GLU A 172 1.15 -32.79 14.47
CA GLU A 172 0.44 -34.08 14.41
C GLU A 172 1.39 -35.30 14.56
N PRO A 173 2.53 -35.38 13.87
CA PRO A 173 3.47 -36.48 14.07
C PRO A 173 4.10 -36.49 15.47
N ALA A 174 4.35 -35.30 16.05
CA ALA A 174 4.88 -35.20 17.40
C ALA A 174 3.85 -35.68 18.44
N LEU A 175 2.57 -35.39 18.21
CA LEU A 175 1.46 -35.88 19.01
C LEU A 175 1.33 -37.41 18.90
N GLU A 176 1.35 -37.96 17.68
CA GLU A 176 1.27 -39.40 17.43
C GLU A 176 2.45 -40.18 18.06
N GLU A 177 3.66 -39.64 17.97
CA GLU A 177 4.85 -40.18 18.63
C GLU A 177 4.66 -40.23 20.15
N PHE A 178 4.12 -39.15 20.74
CA PHE A 178 3.84 -39.09 22.18
C PHE A 178 2.73 -40.05 22.61
N MET A 179 1.66 -40.19 21.81
CA MET A 179 0.59 -41.16 22.10
C MET A 179 1.12 -42.60 22.06
N THR A 180 1.87 -42.95 21.01
CA THR A 180 2.49 -44.28 20.87
C THR A 180 3.42 -44.58 22.04
N TRP A 181 4.16 -43.57 22.50
CA TRP A 181 5.02 -43.68 23.66
C TRP A 181 4.24 -43.98 24.95
N ILE A 182 3.12 -43.29 25.19
CA ILE A 182 2.24 -43.57 26.35
C ILE A 182 1.71 -45.01 26.28
N GLU A 183 1.22 -45.44 25.12
CA GLU A 183 0.69 -46.80 24.93
C GLU A 183 1.76 -47.88 25.21
N GLY A 184 3.01 -47.61 24.80
CA GLY A 184 4.16 -48.47 25.11
C GLY A 184 4.48 -48.52 26.61
N CYS A 185 4.40 -47.39 27.30
CA CYS A 185 4.57 -47.31 28.75
C CYS A 185 3.50 -48.13 29.50
N ASP A 186 2.23 -47.96 29.13
CA ASP A 186 1.10 -48.66 29.74
C ASP A 186 1.17 -50.17 29.52
N SER A 187 1.52 -50.59 28.30
CA SER A 187 1.74 -52.00 27.97
C SER A 187 2.87 -52.61 28.81
N SER A 188 3.97 -51.88 28.96
CA SER A 188 5.13 -52.30 29.74
C SER A 188 4.80 -52.43 31.23
N LEU A 189 4.08 -51.46 31.80
CA LEU A 189 3.60 -51.50 33.19
C LEU A 189 2.64 -52.67 33.43
N THR A 190 1.73 -52.92 32.49
CA THR A 190 0.79 -54.05 32.56
C THR A 190 1.52 -55.40 32.59
N SER A 191 2.54 -55.55 31.74
CA SER A 191 3.40 -56.74 31.72
C SER A 191 4.16 -56.92 33.04
N LEU A 192 4.73 -55.85 33.59
CA LEU A 192 5.41 -55.90 34.89
C LEU A 192 4.45 -56.32 36.02
N ALA A 193 3.22 -55.78 36.03
CA ALA A 193 2.20 -56.14 37.02
C ALA A 193 1.83 -57.64 36.94
N GLN A 194 1.74 -58.20 35.73
CA GLN A 194 1.51 -59.65 35.56
C GLN A 194 2.68 -60.50 36.05
N GLN A 195 3.92 -60.11 35.71
CA GLN A 195 5.11 -60.86 36.10
C GLN A 195 5.31 -60.86 37.62
N THR A 196 5.15 -59.70 38.26
CA THR A 196 5.31 -59.55 39.70
C THR A 196 4.22 -60.23 40.52
N ALA A 197 3.02 -60.41 39.96
CA ALA A 197 1.94 -61.18 40.58
C ALA A 197 2.21 -62.70 40.65
N ALA A 198 3.17 -63.21 39.86
CA ALA A 198 3.47 -64.63 39.75
C ALA A 198 4.75 -65.08 40.50
N GLN A 199 5.51 -64.15 41.09
CA GLN A 199 6.84 -64.41 41.66
C GLN A 199 6.97 -64.02 43.14
N ASP A 200 8.02 -64.51 43.81
CA ASP A 200 8.32 -64.18 45.21
C ASP A 200 8.71 -62.69 45.34
N LEU A 201 8.38 -62.09 46.48
CA LEU A 201 8.47 -60.63 46.68
C LEU A 201 9.90 -60.10 46.52
N ARG A 202 10.90 -60.95 46.80
CA ARG A 202 12.32 -60.61 46.69
C ARG A 202 12.80 -60.57 45.25
N ASP A 203 12.25 -61.41 44.37
CA ASP A 203 12.56 -61.42 42.94
C ASP A 203 11.89 -60.25 42.21
N ASN A 204 10.75 -59.77 42.75
CA ASN A 204 10.05 -58.58 42.26
C ASN A 204 10.85 -57.28 42.43
N GLU A 205 11.73 -57.20 43.44
CA GLU A 205 12.56 -56.02 43.69
C GLU A 205 13.59 -55.81 42.56
N ASP A 206 14.26 -56.89 42.14
CA ASP A 206 15.21 -56.88 41.02
C ASP A 206 14.50 -56.58 39.68
N LEU A 207 13.30 -57.13 39.48
CA LEU A 207 12.46 -56.88 38.30
C LEU A 207 12.00 -55.42 38.21
N ALA A 208 11.58 -54.82 39.33
CA ALA A 208 11.18 -53.42 39.38
C ALA A 208 12.36 -52.48 39.11
N ALA A 209 13.56 -52.81 39.63
CA ALA A 209 14.78 -52.04 39.38
C ALA A 209 15.19 -52.08 37.89
N ALA A 210 15.17 -53.26 37.27
CA ALA A 210 15.47 -53.44 35.85
C ALA A 210 14.45 -52.69 34.96
N PHE A 211 13.16 -52.74 35.32
CA PHE A 211 12.12 -51.99 34.63
C PHE A 211 12.36 -50.48 34.70
N LEU A 212 12.70 -49.93 35.88
CA LEU A 212 12.98 -48.51 36.03
C LEU A 212 14.19 -48.05 35.20
N GLU A 213 15.21 -48.89 35.09
CA GLU A 213 16.38 -48.60 34.24
C GLU A 213 16.01 -48.60 32.75
N GLN A 214 15.27 -49.62 32.32
CA GLN A 214 14.80 -49.74 30.94
C GLN A 214 13.80 -48.63 30.59
N PHE A 215 12.94 -48.23 31.54
CA PHE A 215 12.01 -47.11 31.41
C PHE A 215 12.77 -45.80 31.17
N LYS A 216 13.81 -45.53 31.98
CA LYS A 216 14.65 -44.33 31.83
C LYS A 216 15.48 -44.33 30.54
N SER A 217 15.88 -45.50 30.05
CA SER A 217 16.75 -45.64 28.87
C SER A 217 15.96 -45.66 27.55
N THR A 218 14.85 -46.41 27.51
CA THR A 218 14.07 -46.69 26.30
C THR A 218 12.91 -45.73 26.12
N TYR A 219 12.36 -45.19 27.21
CA TYR A 219 11.17 -44.36 27.20
C TYR A 219 11.45 -42.92 27.66
N SER A 220 12.70 -42.47 27.71
CA SER A 220 12.99 -41.03 27.92
C SER A 220 12.70 -40.28 26.62
N PRO A 221 11.67 -39.41 26.58
CA PRO A 221 11.27 -38.81 25.32
C PRO A 221 12.22 -37.67 24.94
N ALA A 222 12.76 -37.71 23.72
CA ALA A 222 13.41 -36.57 23.07
C ALA A 222 12.39 -35.52 22.56
N LEU A 223 11.19 -35.47 23.18
CA LEU A 223 10.02 -34.71 22.70
C LEU A 223 9.99 -33.27 23.23
N VAL A 224 10.60 -33.03 24.40
CA VAL A 224 10.63 -31.72 25.06
C VAL A 224 11.31 -30.63 24.19
N PRO A 225 12.44 -30.88 23.51
CA PRO A 225 13.09 -29.85 22.68
C PRO A 225 12.26 -29.40 21.47
N ARG A 226 11.53 -30.32 20.82
CA ARG A 226 10.75 -30.02 19.61
C ARG A 226 9.50 -29.18 19.89
N VAL A 227 8.78 -29.49 20.96
CA VAL A 227 7.58 -28.73 21.36
C VAL A 227 7.95 -27.37 21.93
N ILE A 228 9.10 -27.25 22.62
CA ILE A 228 9.61 -25.95 23.10
C ILE A 228 10.07 -25.07 21.93
N GLN A 229 10.75 -25.63 20.91
CA GLN A 229 11.16 -24.87 19.72
C GLN A 229 9.98 -24.30 18.92
N MET A 230 8.81 -24.92 18.96
CA MET A 230 7.57 -24.40 18.34
C MET A 230 6.97 -23.20 19.09
N GLN A 231 7.31 -22.99 20.36
CA GLN A 231 6.82 -21.85 21.16
C GLN A 231 7.74 -20.63 21.09
N GLU A 232 8.97 -20.78 20.59
CA GLU A 232 10.01 -19.73 20.60
C GLU A 232 10.18 -18.99 19.25
N GLN A 233 9.38 -19.29 18.22
CA GLN A 233 9.40 -18.63 16.90
C GLN A 233 8.13 -17.83 16.60
#